data_AF-A0A7R9PZH6-F1
#
_entry.id   AF-A0A7R9PZH6-F1
#
_cell.length_a   1.000
_cell.length_b   1.000
_cell.length_c   1.000
_cell.angle_alpha   90.00
_cell.angle_beta   90.00
_cell.angle_gamma   90.00
#
_symmetry.space_group_name_H-M   'P 1'
#
loop_
_entity.id
_entity.type
_entity.pdbx_description
1 polymer ?
#
loop_
_entity_poly.entity_id
_entity_poly.type
_entity_poly.pdbx_seq_one_letter_code
_entity_poly.pdbx_strand_id
1 'polypeptide(L)' 'MITGIGEGIAKLFALLGARVVVTGRNASRIQSVAQDVQQLSPQRLKPLQVVADLKVDADIERLVKTTIDTYDRI' A
#
# COMPACT_ATOMS: atom_id res chain seq x y z
N MET A 1 -6.52 -0.71 -10.37
CA MET A 1 -6.20 -2.13 -10.64
C MET A 1 -4.84 -2.35 -10.00
N ILE A 2 -4.68 -3.26 -9.04
CA ILE A 2 -3.33 -3.71 -8.64
C ILE A 2 -3.03 -4.88 -9.58
N THR A 3 -2.14 -4.66 -10.55
CA THR A 3 -1.59 -5.70 -11.43
C THR A 3 -0.29 -6.22 -10.82
N GLY A 4 0.12 -7.45 -11.17
CA GLY A 4 1.20 -8.20 -10.48
C GLY A 4 2.55 -7.48 -10.29
N ILE A 5 2.84 -6.45 -11.08
CA ILE A 5 4.05 -5.62 -10.91
C ILE A 5 4.00 -4.82 -9.60
N GLY A 6 2.88 -4.12 -9.33
CA GLY A 6 2.75 -3.32 -8.11
C GLY A 6 2.80 -4.18 -6.84
N GLU A 7 2.22 -5.37 -6.92
CA GLU A 7 2.31 -6.37 -5.86
C GLU A 7 3.75 -6.87 -5.65
N GLY A 8 4.45 -7.25 -6.72
CA GLY A 8 5.84 -7.71 -6.63
C GLY A 8 6.77 -6.65 -6.04
N ILE A 9 6.60 -5.39 -6.44
CA ILE A 9 7.34 -4.24 -5.90
C ILE A 9 7.04 -4.06 -4.41
N ALA A 10 5.77 -4.06 -4.02
CA ALA A 10 5.36 -3.93 -2.61
C ALA A 10 5.98 -5.03 -1.74
N LYS A 11 5.99 -6.28 -2.21
CA LYS A 11 6.61 -7.43 -1.53
C LYS A 11 8.12 -7.27 -1.40
N LEU A 12 8.81 -6.82 -2.45
CA LEU A 12 10.26 -6.57 -2.43
C LEU A 12 10.62 -5.47 -1.42
N PHE A 13 9.92 -4.33 -1.43
CA PHE A 13 10.17 -3.26 -0.47
C PHE A 13 9.88 -3.69 0.97
N ALA A 14 8.87 -4.52 1.18
CA ALA A 14 8.60 -5.10 2.49
C ALA A 14 9.78 -5.93 3.02
N LEU A 15 10.37 -6.78 2.17
CA LEU A 15 11.56 -7.57 2.50
C LEU A 15 12.75 -6.69 2.89
N LEU A 16 12.86 -5.51 2.28
CA LEU A 16 13.90 -4.52 2.59
C LEU A 16 13.58 -3.70 3.86
N GLY A 17 12.48 -3.98 4.56
CA GLY A 17 12.08 -3.29 5.79
C GLY A 17 11.42 -1.93 5.58
N ALA A 18 10.96 -1.64 4.35
CA ALA A 18 10.27 -0.39 4.06
C ALA A 18 8.84 -0.39 4.64
N ARG A 19 8.35 0.82 4.95
CA ARG A 19 6.92 1.05 5.20
C ARG A 19 6.23 1.21 3.85
N VAL A 20 5.28 0.33 3.57
CA VAL A 20 4.62 0.25 2.26
C VAL A 20 3.16 0.70 2.38
N VAL A 21 2.72 1.50 1.40
CA VAL A 21 1.31 1.82 1.19
C VAL A 21 0.79 0.99 0.02
N VAL A 22 -0.31 0.26 0.24
CA VAL A 22 -0.97 -0.52 -0.81
C VAL A 22 -2.27 0.18 -1.17
N THR A 23 -2.41 0.54 -2.45
CA THR A 23 -3.59 1.25 -2.96
C THR A 23 -4.17 0.63 -4.22
N GLY A 24 -5.49 0.75 -4.38
CA GLY A 24 -6.22 0.31 -5.55
C GLY A 24 -7.73 0.43 -5.36
N ARG A 25 -8.50 -0.12 -6.29
CA ARG A 25 -9.98 -0.02 -6.31
C ARG A 25 -10.71 -1.20 -5.66
N ASN A 26 -10.02 -2.32 -5.49
CA ASN A 26 -10.63 -3.55 -4.97
C ASN A 26 -10.07 -3.82 -3.57
N ALA A 27 -10.91 -3.60 -2.56
CA ALA A 27 -10.55 -3.74 -1.15
C ALA A 27 -10.06 -5.16 -0.81
N SER A 28 -10.69 -6.21 -1.34
CA SER A 28 -10.30 -7.59 -1.07
C SER A 28 -8.91 -7.91 -1.62
N ARG A 29 -8.57 -7.41 -2.82
CA ARG A 29 -7.21 -7.56 -3.36
C ARG A 29 -6.18 -6.77 -2.57
N ILE A 30 -6.50 -5.55 -2.13
CA ILE A 30 -5.62 -4.75 -1.26
C ILE A 30 -5.35 -5.50 0.04
N GLN A 31 -6.38 -6.06 0.67
CA GLN A 31 -6.24 -6.82 1.91
C GLN A 31 -5.34 -8.05 1.73
N SER A 32 -5.53 -8.81 0.65
CA SER A 32 -4.68 -9.96 0.32
C SER A 32 -3.21 -9.56 0.15
N VAL A 33 -2.93 -8.52 -0.65
CA VAL A 33 -1.56 -8.03 -0.86
C VAL A 33 -0.96 -7.48 0.43
N ALA A 34 -1.75 -6.79 1.25
CA ALA A 34 -1.32 -6.25 2.53
C ALA A 34 -0.93 -7.35 3.53
N GLN A 35 -1.66 -8.47 3.54
CA GLN A 35 -1.31 -9.63 4.37
C GLN A 35 0.02 -10.24 3.92
N ASP A 36 0.24 -10.39 2.62
CA ASP A 36 1.51 -10.92 2.10
C ASP A 36 2.69 -9.99 2.44
N VAL A 37 2.51 -8.68 2.21
CA VAL A 37 3.50 -7.65 2.52
C VAL A 37 3.86 -7.66 4.02
N GLN A 38 2.87 -7.75 4.90
CA GLN A 38 3.11 -7.81 6.34
C GLN A 38 3.87 -9.09 6.74
N GLN A 39 3.55 -10.23 6.13
CA GLN A 39 4.22 -11.51 6.40
C GLN A 39 5.66 -11.52 5.92
N LEU A 40 5.94 -10.90 4.78
CA LEU A 40 7.28 -10.83 4.18
C LEU A 40 8.18 -9.80 4.85
N SER A 41 7.60 -8.78 5.50
CA SER A 41 8.39 -7.78 6.23
C SER A 41 9.14 -8.44 7.40
N PRO A 42 10.48 -8.30 7.50
CA PRO A 42 11.26 -8.84 8.63
C PRO A 42 10.77 -8.35 9.99
N GLN A 43 10.28 -7.10 10.04
CA GLN A 43 9.74 -6.45 11.25
C GLN A 43 8.21 -6.58 11.38
N ARG A 44 7.57 -7.39 10.52
CA ARG A 44 6.10 -7.49 10.38
C ARG A 44 5.36 -6.15 10.33
N LEU A 45 5.95 -5.17 9.64
CA LEU A 45 5.35 -3.85 9.46
C LEU A 45 4.01 -4.01 8.76
N LYS A 46 2.95 -3.51 9.40
CA LYS A 46 1.62 -3.51 8.79
C LYS A 46 1.58 -2.43 7.70
N PRO A 47 1.34 -2.78 6.43
CA PRO A 47 1.22 -1.80 5.37
C PRO A 47 -0.05 -0.98 5.54
N LEU A 48 0.03 0.30 5.20
CA LEU A 48 -1.14 1.17 5.11
C LEU A 48 -1.95 0.78 3.88
N GLN A 49 -3.26 0.61 4.05
CA GLN A 49 -4.18 0.21 2.99
C GLN A 49 -5.10 1.37 2.66
N VAL A 50 -5.13 1.81 1.40
CA VAL A 50 -5.99 2.92 0.97
C VAL A 50 -6.72 2.53 -0.31
N VAL A 51 -8.05 2.42 -0.21
CA VAL A 51 -8.91 2.23 -1.40
C VAL A 51 -9.06 3.56 -2.11
N ALA A 52 -8.55 3.66 -3.32
CA ALA A 52 -8.57 4.87 -4.15
C ALA A 52 -8.67 4.50 -5.64
N ASP A 53 -9.42 5.28 -6.41
CA ASP A 53 -9.33 5.33 -7.86
C ASP A 53 -8.41 6.47 -8.28
N LEU A 54 -7.26 6.13 -8.88
CA LEU A 54 -6.27 7.10 -9.37
C LEU A 54 -6.75 7.89 -10.60
N LYS A 55 -8.01 7.72 -11.02
CA LYS A 55 -8.68 8.58 -12.00
C LYS A 55 -9.50 9.71 -11.36
N VAL A 56 -9.60 9.73 -10.02
CA VAL A 56 -10.38 10.70 -9.27
C VAL A 56 -9.42 11.53 -8.41
N ASP A 57 -9.33 12.83 -8.67
CA ASP A 57 -8.36 13.70 -8.00
C ASP A 57 -8.54 13.72 -6.47
N ALA A 58 -9.80 13.75 -6.00
CA ALA A 58 -10.10 13.69 -4.57
C ALA A 58 -9.61 12.40 -3.88
N ASP A 59 -9.56 11.28 -4.62
CA ASP A 59 -9.02 10.02 -4.10
C ASP A 59 -7.49 10.05 -4.02
N ILE A 60 -6.83 10.72 -4.96
CA ILE A 60 -5.37 10.94 -4.94
C ILE A 60 -5.00 11.85 -3.77
N GLU A 61 -5.71 12.97 -3.57
CA GLU A 61 -5.48 13.88 -2.44
C GLU A 61 -5.64 13.15 -1.11
N ARG A 62 -6.70 12.35 -0.97
CA ARG A 62 -6.93 11.52 0.22
C ARG A 62 -5.82 10.49 0.43
N LEU A 63 -5.36 9.83 -0.63
CA LEU A 63 -4.28 8.85 -0.58
C LEU A 63 -2.98 9.47 -0.06
N VAL A 64 -2.58 10.60 -0.64
CA VAL A 64 -1.36 11.31 -0.24
C VAL A 64 -1.49 11.80 1.20
N LYS A 65 -2.59 12.48 1.53
CA LYS A 65 -2.85 13.00 2.88
C LYS A 65 -2.82 11.88 3.92
N THR A 66 -3.53 10.77 3.69
CA THR A 66 -3.54 9.63 4.63
C THR A 66 -2.14 9.05 4.82
N THR A 67 -1.32 9.04 3.78
CA THR A 67 0.06 8.54 3.87
C THR A 67 0.93 9.46 4.72
N ILE A 68 0.88 10.77 4.48
CA ILE A 68 1.60 11.77 5.27
C ILE A 68 1.11 11.76 6.72
N ASP A 69 -0.19 11.74 6.97
CA ASP A 69 -0.75 11.68 8.33
C ASP A 69 -0.27 10.42 9.10
N THR A 70 -0.01 9.32 8.39
CA THR A 70 0.43 8.04 9.00
C THR A 70 1.94 7.96 9.20
N TYR A 71 2.73 8.47 8.25
CA TYR A 71 4.17 8.24 8.21
C TYR A 71 5.03 9.50 8.27
N ASP A 72 4.40 10.67 8.26
CA ASP A 72 5.01 12.01 8.29
C ASP A 72 5.91 12.34 7.07
N ARG A 73 5.89 11.46 6.05
CA ARG A 73 6.65 11.55 4.80
C ARG A 73 6.15 10.52 3.77
N ILE A 74 6.55 10.72 2.51
CA ILE A 74 6.44 9.76 1.39
C ILE A 74 7.81 9.60 0.75
#